data_AF-A0A504BHX0-F1
#
_entry.id   AF-A0A504BHX0-F1
#
_cell.length_a   1.000
_cell.length_b   1.000
_cell.length_c   1.000
_cell.angle_alpha   90.00
_cell.angle_beta   90.00
_cell.angle_gamma   90.00
#
_symmetry.space_group_name_H-M   'P 1'
#
loop_
_entity.id
_entity.type
_entity.pdbx_description
1 polymer ?
#
loop_
_entity_poly.entity_id
_entity_poly.type
_entity_poly.pdbx_seq_one_letter_code
_entity_poly.pdbx_strand_id
1 'polypeptide(L)'
;MTGDFLPEFNAVPVRGGYRGSYRLFDSQPFRFIPGGEPFMTAGQALNAAKDYVRERLNPPIRCEVTEAKDVLGLADWHEQRAAREAAQQEQALGAIVVKGRQVKIERRRA
;
A
#
# COMPACT_ATOMS: atom_id res chain seq x y z
N MET A 1 6.74 -12.06 -37.01
CA MET A 1 6.91 -12.82 -35.75
C MET A 1 6.33 -11.97 -34.64
N THR A 2 5.04 -12.11 -34.37
CA THR A 2 4.43 -11.60 -33.13
C THR A 2 4.94 -12.51 -32.02
N GLY A 3 6.03 -12.11 -31.36
CA GLY A 3 6.45 -12.78 -30.14
C GLY A 3 5.46 -12.35 -29.07
N ASP A 4 4.59 -13.26 -28.65
CA ASP A 4 3.66 -12.96 -27.59
C ASP A 4 4.47 -12.88 -26.29
N PHE A 5 4.57 -11.66 -25.77
CA PHE A 5 5.28 -11.35 -24.52
C PHE A 5 4.47 -11.74 -23.28
N LEU A 6 3.22 -12.16 -23.47
CA LEU A 6 2.31 -12.49 -22.37
C LEU A 6 2.45 -13.97 -22.00
N PRO A 7 2.41 -14.31 -20.70
CA PRO A 7 2.36 -15.69 -20.29
C PRO A 7 1.13 -16.41 -20.84
N GLU A 8 1.33 -17.61 -21.36
CA GLU A 8 0.27 -18.50 -21.81
C GLU A 8 -0.07 -19.54 -20.74
N PHE A 9 -1.34 -19.93 -20.70
CA PHE A 9 -1.87 -20.87 -19.71
C PHE A 9 -2.71 -21.94 -20.39
N ASN A 10 -2.49 -23.20 -20.00
CA ASN A 10 -3.22 -24.34 -20.52
C ASN A 10 -3.63 -25.28 -19.39
N ALA A 11 -4.81 -25.90 -19.53
CA ALA A 11 -5.27 -26.97 -18.67
C ALA A 11 -5.05 -28.31 -19.38
N VAL A 12 -4.21 -29.17 -18.80
CA VAL A 12 -3.88 -30.48 -19.37
C VAL A 12 -4.67 -31.56 -18.63
N PRO A 13 -5.45 -32.40 -19.34
CA PRO A 13 -6.15 -33.51 -18.70
C PRO A 13 -5.13 -34.55 -18.20
N VAL A 14 -5.29 -34.98 -16.95
CA VAL A 14 -4.48 -36.03 -16.32
C VAL A 14 -5.40 -37.04 -15.63
N ARG A 15 -4.85 -38.18 -15.21
CA ARG A 15 -5.61 -39.16 -14.44
C ARG A 15 -6.11 -38.52 -13.14
N GLY A 16 -7.43 -38.43 -12.98
CA GLY A 16 -8.07 -37.84 -11.80
C GLY A 16 -8.43 -36.35 -11.92
N GLY A 17 -8.23 -35.70 -13.07
CA GLY A 17 -8.67 -34.32 -13.29
C GLY A 17 -7.86 -33.56 -14.33
N TYR A 18 -7.52 -32.32 -14.00
CA TYR A 18 -6.77 -31.39 -14.86
C TYR A 18 -5.61 -30.78 -14.09
N ARG A 19 -4.45 -30.64 -14.73
CA ARG A 19 -3.32 -29.89 -14.18
C ARG A 19 -3.11 -28.60 -14.96
N GLY A 20 -2.85 -27.53 -14.23
CA GLY A 20 -2.47 -26.26 -14.81
C GLY A 20 -1.05 -26.32 -15.34
N SER A 21 -0.86 -25.78 -16.54
CA SER A 21 0.44 -25.59 -17.16
C SER A 21 0.57 -24.15 -17.64
N TYR A 22 1.79 -23.64 -17.63
CA TYR A 22 2.09 -22.27 -18.03
C TYR A 22 3.36 -22.22 -18.87
N ARG A 23 3.46 -21.18 -19.70
CA ARG A 23 4.66 -20.81 -20.46
C ARG A 23 4.85 -19.30 -20.34
N LEU A 24 6.04 -18.84 -19.95
CA LEU A 24 6.31 -17.40 -19.75
C LEU A 24 6.63 -16.68 -21.06
N PHE A 25 7.29 -17.36 -21.98
CA PHE A 25 7.70 -16.83 -23.28
C PHE A 25 7.54 -17.92 -24.33
N ASP A 26 7.20 -17.55 -25.57
CA ASP A 26 6.95 -18.49 -26.66
C ASP A 26 8.09 -19.47 -26.93
N SER A 27 9.34 -19.04 -26.71
CA SER A 27 10.52 -19.86 -26.89
C SER A 27 10.70 -20.95 -25.83
N GLN A 28 9.92 -20.93 -24.74
CA GLN A 28 10.04 -21.88 -23.64
C GLN A 28 9.00 -23.01 -23.76
N PRO A 29 9.30 -24.22 -23.26
CA PRO A 29 8.29 -25.27 -23.17
C PRO A 29 7.27 -24.95 -22.08
N PHE A 30 6.04 -25.47 -22.25
CA PHE A 30 5.04 -25.47 -21.18
C PHE A 30 5.54 -26.27 -19.98
N ARG A 31 5.31 -25.73 -18.78
CA ARG A 31 5.67 -26.35 -17.51
C ARG A 31 4.43 -26.52 -16.64
N PHE A 32 4.36 -27.63 -15.93
CA PHE A 32 3.33 -27.82 -14.91
C PHE A 32 3.62 -26.97 -13.68
N ILE A 33 2.55 -26.59 -12.97
CA ILE A 33 2.67 -25.98 -11.64
C ILE A 33 3.35 -27.02 -10.71
N PRO A 34 4.47 -26.68 -10.07
CA PRO A 34 5.17 -27.60 -9.17
C PRO A 34 4.31 -27.90 -7.93
N GLY A 35 4.24 -29.17 -7.52
CA GLY A 35 3.47 -29.59 -6.34
C GLY A 35 1.95 -29.50 -6.48
N GLY A 36 1.41 -29.13 -7.65
CA GLY A 36 -0.04 -29.02 -7.86
C GLY A 36 -0.70 -30.38 -8.06
N GLU A 37 -1.63 -30.73 -7.16
CA GLU A 37 -2.58 -31.83 -7.32
C GLU A 37 -3.51 -31.60 -8.53
N PRO A 38 -4.08 -32.67 -9.13
CA PRO A 38 -5.09 -32.53 -10.16
C PRO A 38 -6.34 -31.82 -9.65
N PHE A 39 -6.80 -30.81 -10.40
CA PHE A 39 -8.05 -30.11 -10.15
C PHE A 39 -9.22 -30.83 -10.83
N MET A 40 -10.42 -30.71 -10.28
CA MET A 40 -11.61 -31.39 -10.83
C MET A 40 -12.04 -30.81 -12.18
N THR A 41 -11.76 -29.52 -12.42
CA THR A 41 -12.17 -28.84 -13.65
C THR A 41 -11.00 -28.13 -14.34
N ALA A 42 -11.09 -28.00 -15.67
CA ALA A 42 -10.10 -27.27 -16.46
C ALA A 42 -9.99 -25.79 -16.05
N GLY A 43 -11.12 -25.16 -15.67
CA GLY A 43 -11.14 -23.77 -15.20
C GLY A 43 -10.34 -23.57 -13.90
N GLN A 44 -10.47 -24.50 -12.95
CA GLN A 44 -9.69 -24.47 -11.71
C GLN A 44 -8.19 -24.63 -11.99
N ALA A 45 -7.82 -25.57 -12.86
CA ALA A 45 -6.43 -25.77 -13.27
C ALA A 45 -5.83 -24.53 -13.94
N LEU A 46 -6.61 -23.82 -14.77
CA LEU A 46 -6.15 -22.62 -15.47
C LEU A 46 -6.00 -21.44 -14.50
N ASN A 47 -6.95 -21.23 -13.59
CA ASN A 47 -6.85 -20.20 -12.57
C ASN A 47 -5.65 -20.43 -11.64
N ALA A 48 -5.43 -21.68 -11.21
CA ALA A 48 -4.26 -22.03 -10.41
C ALA A 48 -2.93 -21.72 -11.13
N ALA A 49 -2.87 -21.91 -12.45
CA ALA A 49 -1.67 -21.58 -13.24
C ALA A 49 -1.43 -20.06 -13.29
N LYS A 50 -2.50 -19.27 -13.44
CA LYS A 50 -2.44 -17.80 -13.40
C LYS A 50 -1.99 -17.29 -12.04
N ASP A 51 -2.57 -17.81 -10.97
CA ASP A 51 -2.26 -17.42 -9.60
C ASP A 51 -0.79 -17.73 -9.27
N TYR A 52 -0.31 -18.92 -9.63
CA TYR A 52 1.09 -19.30 -9.46
C TYR A 52 2.06 -18.35 -10.17
N VAL A 53 1.78 -18.00 -11.44
CA VAL A 53 2.62 -17.06 -12.19
C VAL A 53 2.56 -15.66 -11.59
N ARG A 54 1.39 -15.21 -11.14
CA ARG A 54 1.21 -13.90 -10.50
C ARG A 54 2.02 -13.80 -9.21
N GLU A 55 1.98 -14.81 -8.34
CA GLU A 55 2.77 -14.84 -7.10
C GLU A 55 4.28 -14.87 -7.38
N ARG A 56 4.69 -15.61 -8.41
CA ARG A 56 6.10 -15.73 -8.78
C ARG A 56 6.68 -14.44 -9.36
N LEU A 57 5.89 -13.72 -10.16
CA LEU A 57 6.33 -12.48 -10.82
C LEU A 57 6.16 -11.24 -9.93
N ASN A 58 5.24 -11.27 -8.98
CA ASN A 58 5.02 -10.20 -8.01
C ASN A 58 5.46 -10.65 -6.61
N PRO A 59 6.79 -10.77 -6.34
CA PRO A 59 7.25 -10.98 -4.98
C PRO A 59 6.77 -9.83 -4.11
N PRO A 60 6.41 -10.10 -2.84
CA PRO A 60 5.92 -9.05 -1.95
C PRO A 60 7.01 -7.98 -1.80
N ILE A 61 6.69 -6.75 -2.21
CA ILE A 61 7.55 -5.60 -1.99
C ILE A 61 7.61 -5.40 -0.48
N ARG A 62 8.74 -5.77 0.13
CA ARG A 62 9.01 -5.47 1.52
C ARG A 62 9.59 -4.06 1.56
N CYS A 63 8.83 -3.12 2.11
CA CYS A 63 9.41 -1.84 2.49
C CYS A 63 10.42 -2.14 3.60
N GLU A 64 11.68 -1.79 3.41
CA GLU A 64 12.59 -1.64 4.55
C GLU A 64 11.97 -0.58 5.46
N VAL A 65 11.46 -1.01 6.61
CA VAL A 65 11.03 -0.12 7.68
C VAL A 65 12.30 0.44 8.30
N THR A 66 12.91 1.41 7.64
CA THR A 66 13.92 2.26 8.27
C THR A 66 13.20 3.17 9.26
N GLU A 67 13.73 3.31 10.47
CA GLU A 67 13.21 4.27 11.44
C GLU A 67 13.08 5.64 10.77
N ALA A 68 11.86 6.17 10.73
CA ALA A 68 11.59 7.47 10.12
C ALA A 68 12.24 8.56 10.98
N LYS A 69 13.52 8.83 10.72
CA LYS A 69 14.23 9.94 11.34
C LYS A 69 13.68 11.23 10.77
N ASP A 70 13.22 12.13 11.63
CA ASP A 70 12.75 13.45 11.22
C ASP A 70 13.95 14.32 10.80
N VAL A 71 14.36 14.17 9.54
CA VAL A 71 15.48 14.94 8.96
C VAL A 71 15.08 16.40 8.69
N LEU A 72 13.78 16.65 8.52
CA LEU A 72 13.25 17.96 8.14
C LEU A 72 12.84 18.81 9.35
N GLY A 73 12.91 18.25 10.57
CA GLY A 73 12.49 18.93 11.80
C GLY A 73 11.00 19.27 11.78
N LEU A 74 10.17 18.41 11.18
CA LEU A 74 8.72 18.61 11.07
C LEU A 74 8.08 18.69 12.45
N ALA A 75 8.56 17.92 13.43
CA ALA A 75 8.08 18.01 14.81
C ALA A 75 8.31 19.41 15.39
N ASP A 76 9.54 19.93 15.27
CA ASP A 76 9.90 21.27 15.74
C ASP A 76 9.11 22.36 14.98
N TRP A 77 8.87 22.16 13.69
CA TRP A 77 8.08 23.08 12.88
C TRP A 77 6.61 23.13 13.34
N HIS A 78 6.01 21.98 13.64
CA HIS A 78 4.65 21.90 14.17
C HIS A 78 4.53 22.58 15.55
N GLU A 79 5.49 22.38 16.44
CA GLU A 79 5.52 23.06 17.74
C GLU A 79 5.63 24.58 17.59
N GLN A 80 6.54 25.06 16.74
CA GLN A 80 6.69 26.50 16.50
C GLN A 80 5.46 27.12 15.85
N ARG A 81 4.79 26.40 14.95
CA ARG A 81 3.52 26.82 14.35
C ARG A 81 2.43 26.96 15.39
N ALA A 82 2.25 25.95 16.23
CA ALA A 82 1.26 25.97 17.31
C ALA A 82 1.53 27.11 18.30
N ALA A 83 2.80 27.33 18.67
CA ALA A 83 3.19 28.42 19.56
C ALA A 83 2.91 29.80 18.95
N ARG A 84 3.16 29.99 17.64
CA ARG A 84 2.83 31.25 16.95
C ARG A 84 1.33 31.46 16.85
N GLU A 85 0.56 30.42 16.56
CA GLU A 85 -0.90 30.51 16.49
C GLU A 85 -1.51 30.81 17.87
N ALA A 86 -0.99 30.21 18.94
CA ALA A 86 -1.38 30.54 20.31
C ALA A 86 -1.04 32.00 20.66
N ALA A 87 0.17 32.46 20.34
CA ALA A 87 0.57 33.85 20.57
C ALA A 87 -0.28 34.84 19.75
N GLN A 88 -0.61 34.51 18.50
CA GLN A 88 -1.51 35.33 17.67
C GLN A 88 -2.94 35.35 18.22
N GLN A 89 -3.45 34.22 18.73
CA GLN A 89 -4.74 34.19 19.42
C GLN A 89 -4.72 35.05 20.68
N GLU A 90 -3.67 34.98 21.51
CA GLU A 90 -3.53 35.82 22.70
C GLU A 90 -3.45 37.32 22.38
N GLN A 91 -2.70 37.67 21.31
CA GLN A 91 -2.53 39.05 20.87
C GLN A 91 -3.81 39.62 20.23
N ALA A 92 -4.54 38.80 19.46
CA ALA A 92 -5.82 39.17 18.86
C ALA A 92 -6.95 39.27 19.89
N LEU A 93 -6.91 38.46 20.95
CA LEU A 93 -7.97 38.37 21.96
C LEU A 93 -7.75 39.26 23.19
N GLY A 94 -6.54 39.80 23.39
CA GLY A 94 -6.23 40.80 24.41
C GLY A 94 -6.84 40.51 25.79
N ALA A 95 -6.51 39.35 26.39
CA ALA A 95 -6.96 38.85 27.71
C ALA A 95 -8.50 38.75 27.90
N ILE A 96 -9.16 37.66 28.36
CA ILE A 96 -8.90 36.29 28.85
C ILE A 96 -10.20 35.50 28.60
N VAL A 97 -10.15 34.17 28.43
CA VAL A 97 -11.36 33.31 28.53
C VAL A 97 -11.51 32.81 29.98
N VAL A 98 -12.56 33.27 30.69
CA VAL A 98 -12.98 32.68 31.97
C VAL A 98 -14.30 31.95 31.74
N LYS A 99 -14.33 30.63 31.99
CA LYS A 99 -15.54 29.78 31.84
C LYS A 99 -16.26 29.93 30.48
N GLY A 100 -15.53 29.94 29.37
CA GLY A 100 -16.12 29.99 28.01
C GLY A 100 -16.71 31.35 27.60
N ARG A 101 -16.52 32.43 28.38
CA ARG A 101 -16.79 33.80 27.94
C ARG A 101 -15.55 34.67 28.10
N GLN A 102 -15.28 35.44 27.06
CA GLN A 102 -14.13 36.34 26.96
C GLN A 102 -14.47 37.67 27.66
N VAL A 103 -13.65 38.10 28.62
CA VAL A 103 -13.90 39.35 29.37
C VAL A 103 -12.73 40.32 29.16
N LYS A 104 -13.07 41.50 28.63
CA LYS A 104 -12.14 42.59 28.31
C LYS A 104 -11.92 43.46 29.54
N ILE A 105 -10.66 43.67 29.94
CA ILE A 105 -10.33 44.56 31.06
C ILE A 105 -9.94 45.93 30.51
N GLU A 106 -10.68 46.96 30.90
CA GLU A 106 -10.31 48.35 30.60
C GLU A 106 -9.30 48.87 31.62
N ARG A 107 -8.16 49.36 31.13
CA ARG A 107 -7.18 50.06 31.98
C ARG A 107 -7.70 51.46 32.31
N ARG A 108 -8.04 51.69 33.57
CA ARG A 108 -8.30 53.03 34.11
C ARG A 108 -6.97 53.79 34.21
N ARG A 109 -6.86 54.92 33.51
CA ARG A 109 -5.80 55.91 33.76
C ARG A 109 -6.43 57.12 34.46
N ALA A 110 -5.83 57.53 35.56
CA ALA A 110 -6.13 58.75 36.30
C ALA A 110 -5.84 59.99 35.46
#